data_AF-A0A518DZI5-F1
#
_entry.id   AF-A0A518DZI5-F1
#
_cell.length_a   1.000
_cell.length_b   1.000
_cell.length_c   1.000
_cell.angle_alpha   90.00
_cell.angle_beta   90.00
_cell.angle_gamma   90.00
#
_symmetry.space_group_name_H-M   'P 1'
#
loop_
_entity.id
_entity.type
_entity.pdbx_description
1 polymer ?
#
loop_
_entity_poly.entity_id
_entity_poly.type
_entity_poly.pdbx_seq_one_letter_code
_entity_poly.pdbx_strand_id
1 'polypeptide(L)'
;MESPSHGGVFNKPTDKLVVKFTESVSFDRHLLAHDIDGSIAHAEMLHSIGVLTQEESEQIASELLKIRQEIEEETLKLSIDLEDIHMNVEQALIDRLGDLGRKLHTGRSRNDQVSTDMRMWVRNAIDHIDKCLYDVQRAFLSRCTKDADFIIPAYTHMQRAQPVLAAHYWLAFIEKFHRDRRRLASCRKRVNICSLGSAAVAGTSIPIDREMVAAKLGFESVARNSVDVSSDRDFVLETAFALTMIAEHLSAWAEEWIIWSTAEFNFLKLPEEFCTGSSIMPQKINPDVLELIRGKSARVIGNLQTLLVLMKGLPLAYNRDMQEDKPALFDSVRTVKDCLSLAALMIEQTELRREQIQKRLDTGYLDATSLMEFLIRRGTPQRQAHHAVGSLVRRAMDQQVRLEDLTLEEFKSVDASLDYTVYNVLGVKNAVEAFVSYGSTAPAEVQRQVKFWKERLSSSQS
;
A
#
# COMPACT_ATOMS: atom_id res chain seq x y z
N MET A 1 -38.54 -14.97 18.08
CA MET A 1 -38.30 -16.43 18.22
C MET A 1 -36.85 -16.59 18.61
N GLU A 2 -36.51 -17.56 19.47
CA GLU A 2 -35.11 -17.87 19.78
C GLU A 2 -34.37 -18.18 18.47
N SER A 3 -33.24 -17.51 18.22
CA SER A 3 -32.40 -17.76 17.05
C SER A 3 -31.97 -19.24 17.06
N PRO A 4 -32.25 -20.03 16.00
CA PRO A 4 -31.86 -21.43 15.92
C PRO A 4 -30.35 -21.66 15.94
N SER A 5 -29.53 -20.64 15.66
CA SER A 5 -28.08 -20.80 15.43
C SER A 5 -27.28 -21.20 16.68
N HIS A 6 -27.84 -21.03 17.87
CA HIS A 6 -27.28 -21.54 19.13
C HIS A 6 -28.13 -22.67 19.75
N GLY A 7 -29.20 -23.11 19.08
CA GLY A 7 -30.28 -23.91 19.68
C GLY A 7 -30.07 -25.42 19.73
N GLY A 8 -28.87 -25.94 19.47
CA GLY A 8 -28.68 -27.40 19.37
C GLY A 8 -28.83 -28.15 20.71
N VAL A 9 -28.29 -27.57 21.79
CA VAL A 9 -28.13 -28.29 23.08
C VAL A 9 -28.35 -27.44 24.34
N PHE A 10 -28.61 -26.14 24.20
CA PHE A 10 -28.69 -25.22 25.34
C PHE A 10 -30.13 -24.93 25.76
N ASN A 11 -30.39 -25.00 27.07
CA ASN A 11 -31.71 -24.78 27.68
C ASN A 11 -31.87 -23.38 28.31
N LYS A 12 -30.88 -22.50 28.15
CA LYS A 12 -30.86 -21.15 28.71
C LYS A 12 -30.43 -20.15 27.63
N PRO A 13 -30.98 -18.93 27.63
CA PRO A 13 -30.51 -17.89 26.73
C PRO A 13 -29.05 -17.51 27.05
N THR A 14 -28.32 -17.08 26.02
CA THR A 14 -26.98 -16.51 26.17
C THR A 14 -27.04 -15.23 27.01
N ASP A 15 -26.06 -15.06 27.89
CA ASP A 15 -25.95 -13.84 28.71
C ASP A 15 -25.73 -12.60 27.82
N LYS A 16 -26.36 -11.47 28.15
CA LYS A 16 -26.27 -10.24 27.36
C LYS A 16 -24.84 -9.69 27.25
N LEU A 17 -24.02 -9.87 28.28
CA LEU A 17 -22.62 -9.47 28.23
C LEU A 17 -21.82 -10.34 27.27
N VAL A 18 -22.14 -11.64 27.20
CA VAL A 18 -21.52 -12.57 26.23
C VAL A 18 -21.91 -12.19 24.81
N VAL A 19 -23.19 -11.88 24.56
CA VAL A 19 -23.66 -11.39 23.25
C VAL A 19 -22.85 -10.16 22.82
N LYS A 20 -22.75 -9.15 23.68
CA LYS A 20 -21.97 -7.93 23.39
C LYS A 20 -20.47 -8.20 23.18
N PHE A 21 -19.90 -9.21 23.85
CA PHE A 21 -18.47 -9.54 23.75
C PHE A 21 -18.14 -10.38 22.50
N THR A 22 -19.09 -11.19 22.04
CA THR A 22 -18.88 -12.15 20.94
C THR A 22 -19.41 -11.67 19.60
N GLU A 23 -20.21 -10.60 19.59
CA GLU A 23 -20.69 -9.98 18.36
C GLU A 23 -19.55 -9.53 17.45
N SER A 24 -19.74 -9.73 16.15
CA SER A 24 -18.89 -9.23 15.11
C SER A 24 -19.60 -8.30 14.14
N VAL A 25 -20.93 -8.17 14.21
CA VAL A 25 -21.73 -7.32 13.32
C VAL A 25 -21.28 -5.86 13.29
N SER A 26 -20.68 -5.36 14.38
CA SER A 26 -20.12 -4.00 14.44
C SER A 26 -18.95 -3.77 13.48
N PHE A 27 -18.28 -4.83 13.01
CA PHE A 27 -17.17 -4.75 12.06
C PHE A 27 -17.31 -5.66 10.83
N ASP A 28 -17.91 -6.84 10.93
CA ASP A 28 -18.05 -7.78 9.83
C ASP A 28 -19.19 -7.42 8.86
N ARG A 29 -20.01 -6.41 9.16
CA ARG A 29 -20.97 -5.81 8.21
C ARG A 29 -20.31 -5.38 6.89
N HIS A 30 -18.99 -5.16 6.89
CA HIS A 30 -18.20 -4.90 5.69
C HIS A 30 -18.12 -6.09 4.71
N LEU A 31 -18.50 -7.29 5.15
CA LEU A 31 -18.56 -8.51 4.34
C LEU A 31 -19.94 -8.76 3.72
N LEU A 32 -20.94 -7.90 3.97
CA LEU A 32 -22.32 -8.10 3.49
C LEU A 32 -22.39 -8.42 1.99
N ALA A 33 -21.74 -7.62 1.14
CA ALA A 33 -21.79 -7.84 -0.30
C ALA A 33 -21.22 -9.23 -0.68
N HIS A 34 -20.14 -9.64 -0.03
CA HIS A 34 -19.46 -10.91 -0.26
C HIS A 34 -20.27 -12.10 0.25
N ASP A 35 -20.88 -11.98 1.43
CA ASP A 35 -21.76 -13.00 2.01
C ASP A 35 -22.98 -13.26 1.11
N ILE A 36 -23.60 -12.20 0.60
CA ILE A 36 -24.75 -12.32 -0.30
C ILE A 36 -24.30 -12.93 -1.64
N ASP A 37 -23.20 -12.46 -2.24
CA ASP A 37 -22.70 -13.03 -3.50
C ASP A 37 -22.34 -14.52 -3.34
N GLY A 38 -21.66 -14.88 -2.26
CA GLY A 38 -21.32 -16.26 -1.91
C GLY A 38 -22.56 -17.12 -1.69
N SER A 39 -23.59 -16.57 -1.03
CA SER A 39 -24.85 -17.24 -0.80
C SER A 39 -25.67 -17.45 -2.08
N ILE A 40 -25.67 -16.49 -3.01
CA ILE A 40 -26.31 -16.67 -4.33
C ILE A 40 -25.60 -17.77 -5.13
N ALA A 41 -24.26 -17.74 -5.19
CA ALA A 41 -23.49 -18.78 -5.88
C ALA A 41 -23.72 -20.17 -5.27
N HIS A 42 -23.86 -20.25 -3.94
CA HIS A 42 -24.18 -21.50 -3.24
C HIS A 42 -25.59 -22.00 -3.56
N ALA A 43 -26.60 -21.11 -3.60
CA ALA A 43 -27.97 -21.47 -3.99
C ALA A 43 -28.03 -22.04 -5.42
N GLU A 44 -27.35 -21.39 -6.37
CA GLU A 44 -27.25 -21.88 -7.76
C GLU A 44 -26.59 -23.26 -7.84
N MET A 45 -25.56 -23.52 -7.02
CA MET A 45 -24.93 -24.84 -6.93
C MET A 45 -25.85 -25.87 -6.29
N LEU A 46 -26.58 -25.53 -5.23
CA LEU A 46 -27.56 -26.43 -4.63
C LEU A 46 -28.67 -26.80 -5.63
N HIS A 47 -29.02 -25.89 -6.53
CA HIS A 47 -29.91 -26.21 -7.64
C HIS A 47 -29.29 -27.21 -8.62
N SER A 48 -28.02 -27.02 -9.03
CA SER A 48 -27.38 -27.89 -10.01
C SER A 48 -27.26 -29.36 -9.57
N ILE A 49 -27.24 -29.60 -8.24
CA ILE A 49 -27.22 -30.93 -7.64
C ILE A 49 -28.61 -31.44 -7.21
N GLY A 50 -29.67 -30.70 -7.51
CA GLY A 50 -31.07 -31.09 -7.26
C GLY A 50 -31.55 -30.94 -5.80
N VAL A 51 -30.81 -30.24 -4.94
CA VAL A 51 -31.25 -29.90 -3.58
C VAL A 51 -32.32 -28.79 -3.61
N LEU A 52 -32.18 -27.85 -4.54
CA LEU A 52 -33.16 -26.81 -4.82
C LEU A 52 -33.76 -26.99 -6.22
N THR A 53 -35.05 -26.72 -6.36
CA THR A 53 -35.64 -26.49 -7.68
C THR A 53 -35.13 -25.16 -8.27
N GLN A 54 -35.28 -24.97 -9.58
CA GLN A 54 -34.91 -23.71 -10.25
C GLN A 54 -35.63 -22.51 -9.60
N GLU A 55 -36.93 -22.64 -9.38
CA GLU A 55 -37.76 -21.60 -8.77
C GLU A 55 -37.29 -21.26 -7.35
N GLU A 56 -36.99 -22.28 -6.53
CA GLU A 56 -36.45 -22.09 -5.18
C GLU A 56 -35.12 -21.34 -5.18
N SER A 57 -34.20 -21.66 -6.10
CA SER A 57 -32.92 -20.97 -6.24
C SER A 57 -33.09 -19.51 -6.67
N GLU A 58 -33.98 -19.24 -7.63
CA GLU A 58 -34.28 -17.89 -8.11
C GLU A 58 -34.95 -17.04 -7.01
N GLN A 59 -35.87 -17.62 -6.23
CA GLN A 59 -36.51 -16.95 -5.10
C GLN A 59 -35.49 -16.57 -4.02
N ILE A 60 -34.60 -17.50 -3.65
CA ILE A 60 -33.51 -17.21 -2.70
C ILE A 60 -32.62 -16.09 -3.22
N ALA A 61 -32.15 -16.17 -4.47
CA ALA A 61 -31.27 -15.15 -5.03
C ALA A 61 -31.93 -13.77 -5.09
N SER A 62 -33.20 -13.70 -5.49
CA SER A 62 -33.95 -12.45 -5.53
C SER A 62 -34.15 -11.84 -4.15
N GLU A 63 -34.48 -12.63 -3.12
CA GLU A 63 -34.65 -12.11 -1.76
C GLU A 63 -33.32 -11.69 -1.14
N LEU A 64 -32.25 -12.42 -1.39
CA LEU A 64 -30.90 -12.05 -0.98
C LEU A 64 -30.47 -10.68 -1.52
N LEU A 65 -30.79 -10.38 -2.79
CA LEU A 65 -30.52 -9.06 -3.37
C LEU A 65 -31.36 -7.95 -2.72
N LYS A 66 -32.62 -8.21 -2.37
CA LYS A 66 -33.46 -7.24 -1.64
C LYS A 66 -32.91 -6.99 -0.23
N ILE A 67 -32.52 -8.04 0.49
CA ILE A 67 -31.89 -7.94 1.81
C ILE A 67 -30.62 -7.09 1.74
N ARG A 68 -29.77 -7.29 0.72
CA ARG A 68 -28.59 -6.46 0.49
C ARG A 68 -28.95 -4.98 0.39
N GLN A 69 -29.90 -4.65 -0.50
CA GLN A 69 -30.34 -3.28 -0.71
C GLN A 69 -30.90 -2.65 0.57
N GLU A 70 -31.74 -3.38 1.30
CA GLU A 70 -32.36 -2.86 2.52
C GLU A 70 -31.35 -2.62 3.67
N ILE A 71 -30.31 -3.45 3.79
CA ILE A 71 -29.24 -3.23 4.77
C ILE A 71 -28.36 -2.04 4.35
N GLU A 72 -28.05 -1.91 3.06
CA GLU A 72 -27.28 -0.78 2.52
C GLU A 72 -28.04 0.56 2.67
N GLU A 73 -29.36 0.54 2.52
CA GLU A 73 -30.25 1.70 2.73
C GLU A 73 -30.63 1.93 4.21
N GLU A 74 -30.11 1.10 5.12
CA GLU A 74 -30.40 1.12 6.57
C GLU A 74 -31.90 0.96 6.93
N THR A 75 -32.71 0.41 6.01
CA THR A 75 -34.13 0.11 6.24
C THR A 75 -34.32 -1.22 6.97
N LEU A 76 -33.43 -2.20 6.72
CA LEU A 76 -33.31 -3.40 7.52
C LEU A 76 -32.21 -3.23 8.57
N LYS A 77 -32.60 -3.14 9.85
CA LYS A 77 -31.66 -2.94 10.96
C LYS A 77 -30.99 -4.24 11.36
N LEU A 78 -29.65 -4.21 11.39
CA LEU A 78 -28.83 -5.30 11.93
C LEU A 78 -29.04 -5.40 13.45
N SER A 79 -29.10 -6.64 13.93
CA SER A 79 -29.23 -6.99 15.34
C SER A 79 -27.93 -7.56 15.88
N ILE A 80 -27.48 -7.04 17.02
CA ILE A 80 -26.35 -7.58 17.79
C ILE A 80 -26.71 -8.93 18.41
N ASP A 81 -28.01 -9.18 18.69
CA ASP A 81 -28.48 -10.48 19.17
C ASP A 81 -28.33 -11.59 18.11
N LEU A 82 -28.10 -11.20 16.85
CA LEU A 82 -27.78 -12.10 15.76
C LEU A 82 -26.27 -12.23 15.52
N GLU A 83 -25.41 -11.85 16.48
CA GLU A 83 -23.95 -12.10 16.51
C GLU A 83 -23.14 -11.50 15.34
N ASP A 84 -23.32 -12.01 14.12
CA ASP A 84 -22.54 -11.73 12.92
C ASP A 84 -23.44 -11.28 11.73
N ILE A 85 -22.81 -10.76 10.67
CA ILE A 85 -23.53 -10.35 9.46
C ILE A 85 -24.30 -11.51 8.82
N HIS A 86 -23.75 -12.71 8.87
CA HIS A 86 -24.29 -13.88 8.18
C HIS A 86 -25.58 -14.39 8.81
N MET A 87 -25.67 -14.37 10.14
CA MET A 87 -26.88 -14.70 10.90
C MET A 87 -27.95 -13.62 10.71
N ASN A 88 -27.55 -12.34 10.59
CA ASN A 88 -28.47 -11.28 10.22
C ASN A 88 -29.10 -11.52 8.84
N VAL A 89 -28.29 -11.88 7.84
CA VAL A 89 -28.76 -12.22 6.49
C VAL A 89 -29.61 -13.49 6.49
N GLU A 90 -29.15 -14.54 7.18
CA GLU A 90 -29.84 -15.83 7.27
C GLU A 90 -31.21 -15.69 7.95
N GLN A 91 -31.29 -14.97 9.07
CA GLN A 91 -32.55 -14.72 9.77
C GLN A 91 -33.50 -13.91 8.90
N ALA A 92 -33.03 -12.86 8.22
CA ALA A 92 -33.86 -12.06 7.32
C ALA A 92 -34.40 -12.91 6.15
N LEU A 93 -33.60 -13.83 5.61
CA LEU A 93 -34.02 -14.73 4.55
C LEU A 93 -35.07 -15.74 5.05
N ILE A 94 -34.87 -16.31 6.24
CA ILE A 94 -35.82 -17.23 6.88
C ILE A 94 -37.14 -16.53 7.20
N ASP A 95 -37.12 -15.30 7.69
CA ASP A 95 -38.34 -14.55 8.00
C ASP A 95 -39.19 -14.29 6.74
N ARG A 96 -38.56 -14.23 5.56
CA ARG A 96 -39.25 -14.02 4.27
C ARG A 96 -39.69 -15.30 3.58
N LEU A 97 -38.84 -16.34 3.62
CA LEU A 97 -39.01 -17.56 2.82
C LEU A 97 -39.31 -18.81 3.66
N GLY A 98 -39.31 -18.71 4.99
CA GLY A 98 -39.55 -19.83 5.89
C GLY A 98 -38.53 -20.96 5.70
N ASP A 99 -39.03 -22.19 5.51
CA ASP A 99 -38.19 -23.38 5.33
C ASP A 99 -37.32 -23.33 4.07
N LEU A 100 -37.74 -22.60 3.05
CA LEU A 100 -36.92 -22.40 1.86
C LEU A 100 -35.62 -21.65 2.20
N GLY A 101 -35.70 -20.60 3.03
CA GLY A 101 -34.51 -19.89 3.53
C GLY A 101 -33.58 -20.80 4.33
N ARG A 102 -34.13 -21.76 5.08
CA ARG A 102 -33.36 -22.74 5.86
C ARG A 102 -32.60 -23.74 4.99
N LYS A 103 -33.04 -24.00 3.76
CA LYS A 103 -32.34 -24.91 2.85
C LYS A 103 -30.98 -24.37 2.40
N LEU A 104 -30.77 -23.05 2.39
CA LEU A 104 -29.55 -22.42 1.89
C LEU A 104 -28.28 -22.87 2.61
N HIS A 105 -28.35 -23.19 3.91
CA HIS A 105 -27.17 -23.61 4.68
C HIS A 105 -26.72 -25.05 4.39
N THR A 106 -27.44 -25.79 3.54
CA THR A 106 -27.14 -27.19 3.20
C THR A 106 -25.73 -27.31 2.60
N GLY A 107 -24.89 -28.17 3.20
CA GLY A 107 -23.54 -28.45 2.71
C GLY A 107 -22.50 -27.34 2.96
N ARG A 108 -22.83 -26.34 3.79
CA ARG A 108 -21.98 -25.21 4.17
C ARG A 108 -21.83 -25.11 5.69
N SER A 109 -20.83 -24.37 6.17
CA SER A 109 -20.67 -23.96 7.56
C SER A 109 -20.36 -22.47 7.63
N ARG A 110 -20.44 -21.87 8.83
CA ARG A 110 -19.92 -20.51 9.02
C ARG A 110 -18.40 -20.44 8.78
N ASN A 111 -17.65 -21.51 9.06
CA ASN A 111 -16.18 -21.53 8.96
C ASN A 111 -15.67 -21.33 7.52
N ASP A 112 -16.22 -22.07 6.56
CA ASP A 112 -15.83 -21.93 5.15
C ASP A 112 -16.50 -20.74 4.47
N GLN A 113 -17.69 -20.35 4.92
CA GLN A 113 -18.36 -19.12 4.49
C GLN A 113 -17.54 -17.87 4.84
N VAL A 114 -17.23 -17.63 6.12
CA VAL A 114 -16.46 -16.44 6.53
C VAL A 114 -15.07 -16.40 5.91
N SER A 115 -14.44 -17.57 5.71
CA SER A 115 -13.15 -17.68 5.01
C SER A 115 -13.28 -17.24 3.54
N THR A 116 -14.37 -17.64 2.87
CA THR A 116 -14.66 -17.23 1.49
C THR A 116 -14.93 -15.74 1.39
N ASP A 117 -15.77 -15.19 2.26
CA ASP A 117 -16.14 -13.77 2.24
C ASP A 117 -14.92 -12.89 2.49
N MET A 118 -14.09 -13.25 3.48
CA MET A 118 -12.83 -12.55 3.75
C MET A 118 -11.88 -12.60 2.56
N ARG A 119 -11.75 -13.73 1.85
CA ARG A 119 -10.89 -13.80 0.65
C ARG A 119 -11.41 -12.92 -0.47
N MET A 120 -12.72 -12.91 -0.73
CA MET A 120 -13.30 -12.02 -1.74
C MET A 120 -13.12 -10.55 -1.36
N TRP A 121 -13.31 -10.21 -0.08
CA TRP A 121 -13.08 -8.87 0.45
C TRP A 121 -11.61 -8.44 0.30
N VAL A 122 -10.67 -9.30 0.69
CA VAL A 122 -9.22 -9.04 0.57
C VAL A 122 -8.81 -8.90 -0.89
N ARG A 123 -9.34 -9.74 -1.80
CA ARG A 123 -9.09 -9.64 -3.23
C ARG A 123 -9.50 -8.27 -3.78
N ASN A 124 -10.69 -7.80 -3.43
CA ASN A 124 -11.19 -6.49 -3.84
C ASN A 124 -10.37 -5.35 -3.19
N ALA A 125 -9.99 -5.50 -1.92
CA ALA A 125 -9.13 -4.54 -1.23
C ALA A 125 -7.76 -4.42 -1.89
N ILE A 126 -7.13 -5.54 -2.26
CA ILE A 126 -5.86 -5.55 -3.01
C ILE A 126 -6.00 -4.81 -4.33
N ASP A 127 -7.06 -5.08 -5.10
CA ASP A 127 -7.29 -4.44 -6.40
C ASP A 127 -7.47 -2.92 -6.25
N HIS A 128 -8.15 -2.47 -5.19
CA HIS A 128 -8.31 -1.06 -4.90
C HIS A 128 -7.00 -0.38 -4.46
N ILE A 129 -6.23 -1.01 -3.57
CA ILE A 129 -4.94 -0.47 -3.12
C ILE A 129 -3.93 -0.43 -4.28
N ASP A 130 -3.92 -1.44 -5.16
CA ASP A 130 -3.08 -1.43 -6.37
C ASP A 130 -3.42 -0.24 -7.28
N LYS A 131 -4.70 0.10 -7.41
CA LYS A 131 -5.14 1.28 -8.13
C LYS A 131 -4.66 2.58 -7.47
N CYS A 132 -4.78 2.70 -6.16
CA CYS A 132 -4.27 3.87 -5.44
C CYS A 132 -2.74 4.02 -5.58
N LEU A 133 -1.99 2.91 -5.53
CA LEU A 133 -0.55 2.91 -5.79
C LEU A 133 -0.23 3.35 -7.22
N TYR A 134 -1.00 2.89 -8.21
CA TYR A 134 -0.88 3.34 -9.58
C TYR A 134 -1.03 4.86 -9.71
N ASP A 135 -2.00 5.44 -9.02
CA ASP A 135 -2.24 6.88 -9.06
C ASP A 135 -1.10 7.67 -8.38
N VAL A 136 -0.54 7.17 -7.27
CA VAL A 136 0.68 7.72 -6.65
C VAL A 136 1.89 7.66 -7.61
N GLN A 137 2.09 6.53 -8.29
CA GLN A 137 3.17 6.39 -9.27
C GLN A 137 3.00 7.38 -10.43
N ARG A 138 1.77 7.61 -10.89
CA ARG A 138 1.46 8.63 -11.91
C ARG A 138 1.72 10.04 -11.41
N ALA A 139 1.38 10.34 -10.16
CA ALA A 139 1.65 11.65 -9.58
C ALA A 139 3.16 11.96 -9.59
N PHE A 140 4.01 11.04 -9.13
CA PHE A 140 5.47 11.19 -9.23
C PHE A 140 5.96 11.26 -10.68
N LEU A 141 5.39 10.48 -11.59
CA LEU A 141 5.78 10.52 -13.00
C LEU A 141 5.44 11.88 -13.64
N SER A 142 4.35 12.52 -13.22
CA SER A 142 4.01 13.88 -13.65
C SER A 142 5.09 14.89 -13.22
N ARG A 143 5.61 14.74 -12.00
CA ARG A 143 6.73 15.55 -11.48
C ARG A 143 8.01 15.37 -12.28
N CYS A 144 8.29 14.16 -12.78
CA CYS A 144 9.44 13.91 -13.64
C CYS A 144 9.42 14.77 -14.92
N THR A 145 8.24 15.09 -15.44
CA THR A 145 8.12 15.95 -16.63
C THR A 145 8.18 17.44 -16.24
N LYS A 146 7.51 17.83 -15.14
CA LYS A 146 7.51 19.22 -14.64
C LYS A 146 8.91 19.69 -14.19
N ASP A 147 9.71 18.78 -13.64
CA ASP A 147 11.02 19.08 -13.05
C ASP A 147 12.20 18.40 -13.79
N ALA A 148 12.03 18.11 -15.07
CA ALA A 148 12.99 17.29 -15.85
C ALA A 148 14.41 17.88 -15.91
N ASP A 149 14.53 19.20 -15.94
CA ASP A 149 15.77 19.95 -16.11
C ASP A 149 16.37 20.47 -14.80
N PHE A 150 15.67 20.24 -13.68
CA PHE A 150 16.02 20.88 -12.42
C PHE A 150 16.95 19.98 -11.59
N ILE A 151 17.99 20.58 -11.02
CA ILE A 151 18.95 19.88 -10.16
C ILE A 151 18.64 20.18 -8.70
N ILE A 152 18.66 19.13 -7.88
CA ILE A 152 18.48 19.19 -6.42
C ILE A 152 19.68 18.54 -5.73
N PRO A 153 19.99 18.90 -4.48
CA PRO A 153 21.01 18.17 -3.72
C PRO A 153 20.44 16.81 -3.29
N ALA A 154 21.17 15.72 -3.52
CA ALA A 154 20.90 14.45 -2.88
C ALA A 154 21.56 14.39 -1.50
N TYR A 155 20.96 13.62 -0.60
CA TYR A 155 21.40 13.52 0.79
C TYR A 155 21.80 12.10 1.17
N THR A 156 22.88 11.99 1.92
CA THR A 156 23.27 10.78 2.66
C THR A 156 23.59 11.20 4.09
N HIS A 157 23.04 10.52 5.10
CA HIS A 157 23.16 10.95 6.50
C HIS A 157 22.63 12.37 6.77
N MET A 158 21.64 12.82 5.97
CA MET A 158 21.16 14.22 5.95
C MET A 158 22.25 15.27 5.67
N GLN A 159 23.40 14.84 5.14
CA GLN A 159 24.44 15.70 4.59
C GLN A 159 24.30 15.72 3.06
N ARG A 160 24.55 16.87 2.45
CA ARG A 160 24.55 16.97 0.99
C ARG A 160 25.69 16.13 0.43
N ALA A 161 25.37 15.26 -0.52
CA ALA A 161 26.31 14.36 -1.14
C ALA A 161 26.66 14.84 -2.55
N GLN A 162 25.83 14.49 -3.53
CA GLN A 162 26.02 14.82 -4.93
C GLN A 162 24.76 15.48 -5.50
N PRO A 163 24.87 16.26 -6.58
CA PRO A 163 23.70 16.79 -7.24
C PRO A 163 23.00 15.72 -8.07
N VAL A 164 21.68 15.76 -8.10
CA VAL A 164 20.85 14.87 -8.93
C VAL A 164 19.75 15.66 -9.63
N LEU A 165 19.27 15.17 -10.76
CA LEU A 165 18.05 15.66 -11.38
C LEU A 165 16.86 15.38 -10.45
N ALA A 166 15.98 16.37 -10.30
CA ALA A 166 14.75 16.21 -9.52
C ALA A 166 13.91 15.03 -10.03
N ALA A 167 13.85 14.83 -11.35
CA ALA A 167 13.23 13.66 -11.95
C ALA A 167 13.84 12.33 -11.48
N HIS A 168 15.15 12.27 -11.20
CA HIS A 168 15.80 11.07 -10.65
C HIS A 168 15.29 10.75 -9.23
N TYR A 169 15.08 11.78 -8.41
CA TYR A 169 14.49 11.65 -7.08
C TYR A 169 13.02 11.16 -7.14
N TRP A 170 12.21 11.73 -8.03
CA TRP A 170 10.83 11.28 -8.22
C TRP A 170 10.72 9.81 -8.66
N LEU A 171 11.60 9.40 -9.57
CA LEU A 171 11.68 8.00 -10.04
C LEU A 171 11.99 7.01 -8.90
N ALA A 172 12.76 7.42 -7.88
CA ALA A 172 13.09 6.56 -6.75
C ALA A 172 11.85 6.10 -5.97
N PHE A 173 10.84 6.96 -5.84
CA PHE A 173 9.56 6.60 -5.22
C PHE A 173 8.67 5.75 -6.13
N ILE A 174 8.69 6.00 -7.45
CA ILE A 174 7.97 5.13 -8.41
C ILE A 174 8.46 3.68 -8.29
N GLU A 175 9.78 3.47 -8.18
CA GLU A 175 10.38 2.15 -7.98
C GLU A 175 9.96 1.49 -6.65
N LYS A 176 9.92 2.27 -5.55
CA LYS A 176 9.45 1.78 -4.23
C LYS A 176 8.02 1.27 -4.32
N PHE A 177 7.10 2.10 -4.79
CA PHE A 177 5.69 1.75 -4.91
C PHE A 177 5.45 0.66 -5.97
N HIS A 178 6.31 0.55 -6.97
CA HIS A 178 6.21 -0.57 -7.92
C HIS A 178 6.47 -1.93 -7.27
N ARG A 179 7.46 -2.00 -6.36
CA ARG A 179 7.70 -3.23 -5.60
C ARG A 179 6.50 -3.58 -4.73
N ASP A 180 5.79 -2.60 -4.19
CA ASP A 180 4.57 -2.83 -3.42
C ASP A 180 3.46 -3.42 -4.30
N ARG A 181 3.21 -2.86 -5.48
CA ARG A 181 2.28 -3.42 -6.46
C ARG A 181 2.61 -4.86 -6.85
N ARG A 182 3.91 -5.17 -7.03
CA ARG A 182 4.35 -6.55 -7.31
C ARG A 182 4.10 -7.50 -6.14
N ARG A 183 4.25 -7.04 -4.89
CA ARG A 183 3.92 -7.83 -3.70
C ARG A 183 2.42 -8.10 -3.63
N LEU A 184 1.60 -7.07 -3.82
CA LEU A 184 0.14 -7.19 -3.86
C LEU A 184 -0.33 -8.15 -4.96
N ALA A 185 0.17 -8.00 -6.19
CA ALA A 185 -0.15 -8.89 -7.30
C ALA A 185 0.24 -10.35 -7.03
N SER A 186 1.32 -10.58 -6.27
CA SER A 186 1.73 -11.92 -5.86
C SER A 186 0.81 -12.48 -4.76
N CYS A 187 0.51 -11.68 -3.73
CA CYS A 187 -0.40 -12.03 -2.63
C CYS A 187 -1.79 -12.37 -3.16
N ARG A 188 -2.32 -11.54 -4.08
CA ARG A 188 -3.64 -11.72 -4.71
C ARG A 188 -3.85 -13.12 -5.27
N LYS A 189 -2.83 -13.73 -5.87
CA LYS A 189 -2.92 -15.10 -6.42
C LYS A 189 -3.21 -16.15 -5.35
N ARG A 190 -2.63 -15.99 -4.15
CA ARG A 190 -2.85 -16.89 -3.00
C ARG A 190 -4.17 -16.59 -2.28
N VAL A 191 -4.61 -15.34 -2.28
CA VAL A 191 -5.95 -14.95 -1.82
C VAL A 191 -7.03 -15.59 -2.69
N ASN A 192 -6.80 -15.70 -4.02
CA ASN A 192 -7.79 -16.13 -5.01
C ASN A 192 -8.02 -17.66 -5.10
N ILE A 193 -8.12 -18.31 -3.94
CA ILE A 193 -8.44 -19.75 -3.78
C ILE A 193 -9.74 -19.89 -3.00
N CYS A 194 -10.73 -20.58 -3.55
CA CYS A 194 -12.07 -20.69 -2.95
C CYS A 194 -12.09 -21.64 -1.75
N SER A 195 -12.54 -21.13 -0.60
CA SER A 195 -12.73 -21.92 0.63
C SER A 195 -14.06 -22.69 0.66
N LEU A 196 -15.10 -22.15 0.02
CA LEU A 196 -16.49 -22.58 0.13
C LEU A 196 -16.69 -24.06 -0.24
N GLY A 197 -17.53 -24.75 0.52
CA GLY A 197 -17.79 -26.19 0.41
C GLY A 197 -16.85 -27.08 1.22
N SER A 198 -16.00 -26.49 2.07
CA SER A 198 -15.19 -27.24 3.04
C SER A 198 -15.96 -27.56 4.32
N ALA A 199 -17.17 -27.00 4.47
CA ALA A 199 -18.01 -27.08 5.65
C ALA A 199 -17.23 -26.71 6.91
N ALA A 200 -17.50 -27.35 8.05
CA ALA A 200 -16.92 -26.95 9.32
C ALA A 200 -15.42 -27.31 9.43
N VAL A 201 -15.01 -28.48 8.93
CA VAL A 201 -13.63 -29.00 9.08
C VAL A 201 -13.29 -30.17 8.15
N ALA A 202 -14.25 -31.07 7.87
CA ALA A 202 -13.99 -32.35 7.20
C ALA A 202 -14.59 -32.45 5.78
N GLY A 203 -15.16 -31.36 5.26
CA GLY A 203 -16.01 -31.38 4.08
C GLY A 203 -17.44 -31.83 4.40
N THR A 204 -18.19 -32.18 3.36
CA THR A 204 -19.60 -32.58 3.42
C THR A 204 -19.83 -33.89 2.68
N SER A 205 -20.80 -34.69 3.12
CA SER A 205 -21.25 -35.90 2.42
C SER A 205 -22.24 -35.60 1.29
N ILE A 206 -22.69 -34.35 1.16
CA ILE A 206 -23.55 -33.87 0.07
C ILE A 206 -22.65 -33.64 -1.15
N PRO A 207 -23.00 -34.13 -2.34
CA PRO A 207 -22.15 -34.09 -3.53
C PRO A 207 -22.14 -32.69 -4.17
N ILE A 208 -21.68 -31.68 -3.43
CA ILE A 208 -21.60 -30.28 -3.87
C ILE A 208 -20.53 -30.09 -4.96
N ASP A 209 -20.77 -29.14 -5.86
CA ASP A 209 -19.79 -28.73 -6.88
C ASP A 209 -19.05 -27.45 -6.45
N ARG A 210 -17.87 -27.63 -5.85
CA ARG A 210 -17.04 -26.49 -5.40
C ARG A 210 -16.44 -25.70 -6.56
N GLU A 211 -16.20 -26.33 -7.70
CA GLU A 211 -15.61 -25.67 -8.87
C GLU A 211 -16.63 -24.74 -9.54
N MET A 212 -17.91 -25.15 -9.58
CA MET A 212 -19.01 -24.28 -10.02
C MET A 212 -19.08 -22.99 -9.18
N VAL A 213 -19.03 -23.12 -7.85
CA VAL A 213 -19.06 -21.97 -6.94
C VAL A 213 -17.80 -21.09 -7.10
N ALA A 214 -16.62 -21.71 -7.18
CA ALA A 214 -15.37 -21.01 -7.40
C ALA A 214 -15.39 -20.19 -8.70
N ALA A 215 -15.82 -20.80 -9.80
CA ALA A 215 -15.94 -20.15 -11.10
C ALA A 215 -16.92 -18.98 -11.06
N LYS A 216 -18.09 -19.17 -10.44
CA LYS A 216 -19.12 -18.12 -10.30
C LYS A 216 -18.61 -16.90 -9.53
N LEU A 217 -17.82 -17.13 -8.48
CA LEU A 217 -17.24 -16.09 -7.62
C LEU A 217 -15.87 -15.57 -8.12
N GLY A 218 -15.41 -16.02 -9.30
CA GLY A 218 -14.16 -15.57 -9.93
C GLY A 218 -12.87 -16.04 -9.25
N PHE A 219 -12.93 -17.13 -8.48
CA PHE A 219 -11.75 -17.79 -7.93
C PHE A 219 -11.01 -18.60 -9.01
N GLU A 220 -9.69 -18.75 -8.86
CA GLU A 220 -8.86 -19.50 -9.82
C GLU A 220 -8.86 -21.01 -9.57
N SER A 221 -9.17 -21.43 -8.35
CA SER A 221 -9.27 -22.84 -7.96
C SER A 221 -9.93 -22.99 -6.59
N VAL A 222 -10.23 -24.23 -6.19
CA VAL A 222 -10.69 -24.57 -4.84
C VAL A 222 -9.54 -24.97 -3.91
N ALA A 223 -9.68 -24.66 -2.62
CA ALA A 223 -8.74 -25.12 -1.60
C ALA A 223 -8.80 -26.65 -1.46
N ARG A 224 -7.64 -27.28 -1.27
CA ARG A 224 -7.50 -28.75 -1.36
C ARG A 224 -7.75 -29.49 -0.05
N ASN A 225 -7.72 -28.80 1.09
CA ASN A 225 -7.83 -29.42 2.40
C ASN A 225 -8.80 -28.61 3.27
N SER A 226 -9.85 -29.26 3.77
CA SER A 226 -10.90 -28.60 4.56
C SER A 226 -10.44 -28.23 5.98
N VAL A 227 -9.50 -28.98 6.56
CA VAL A 227 -8.91 -28.66 7.87
C VAL A 227 -8.11 -27.37 7.77
N ASP A 228 -7.31 -27.25 6.70
CA ASP A 228 -6.55 -26.04 6.38
C ASP A 228 -7.46 -24.83 6.16
N VAL A 229 -8.52 -24.96 5.35
CA VAL A 229 -9.50 -23.88 5.09
C VAL A 229 -10.07 -23.27 6.38
N SER A 230 -10.38 -24.12 7.35
CA SER A 230 -10.95 -23.70 8.63
C SER A 230 -9.93 -22.99 9.55
N SER A 231 -8.63 -23.14 9.30
CA SER A 231 -7.56 -22.53 10.10
C SER A 231 -6.73 -21.46 9.39
N ASP A 232 -6.75 -21.40 8.05
CA ASP A 232 -5.85 -20.57 7.25
C ASP A 232 -6.16 -19.07 7.43
N ARG A 233 -5.13 -18.31 7.82
CA ARG A 233 -5.10 -16.84 7.82
C ARG A 233 -3.81 -16.28 7.22
N ASP A 234 -3.05 -17.09 6.48
CA ASP A 234 -1.81 -16.64 5.84
C ASP A 234 -2.11 -15.52 4.83
N PHE A 235 -3.24 -15.61 4.12
CA PHE A 235 -3.66 -14.55 3.20
C PHE A 235 -3.97 -13.21 3.90
N VAL A 236 -4.40 -13.25 5.17
CA VAL A 236 -4.61 -12.06 6.01
C VAL A 236 -3.25 -11.48 6.44
N LEU A 237 -2.36 -12.33 6.94
CA LEU A 237 -1.01 -11.94 7.38
C LEU A 237 -0.18 -11.36 6.24
N GLU A 238 -0.19 -12.02 5.09
CA GLU A 238 0.55 -11.57 3.91
C GLU A 238 0.01 -10.25 3.37
N THR A 239 -1.31 -10.05 3.38
CA THR A 239 -1.92 -8.77 3.01
C THR A 239 -1.51 -7.68 4.00
N ALA A 240 -1.60 -7.92 5.30
CA ALA A 240 -1.17 -6.96 6.32
C ALA A 240 0.32 -6.61 6.20
N PHE A 241 1.16 -7.58 5.86
CA PHE A 241 2.58 -7.34 5.58
C PHE A 241 2.79 -6.45 4.34
N ALA A 242 2.08 -6.72 3.24
CA ALA A 242 2.16 -5.89 2.04
C ALA A 242 1.71 -4.44 2.32
N LEU A 243 0.64 -4.25 3.10
CA LEU A 243 0.17 -2.95 3.56
C LEU A 243 1.19 -2.24 4.45
N THR A 244 1.88 -2.98 5.31
CA THR A 244 2.96 -2.45 6.16
C THR A 244 4.12 -1.90 5.32
N MET A 245 4.54 -2.61 4.28
CA MET A 245 5.59 -2.11 3.37
C MET A 245 5.18 -0.82 2.64
N ILE A 246 3.91 -0.70 2.25
CA ILE A 246 3.38 0.54 1.65
C ILE A 246 3.44 1.68 2.66
N ALA A 247 3.01 1.44 3.90
CA ALA A 247 3.00 2.44 4.96
C ALA A 247 4.42 2.92 5.31
N GLU A 248 5.41 2.03 5.30
CA GLU A 248 6.84 2.35 5.45
C GLU A 248 7.39 3.23 4.31
N HIS A 249 7.03 2.92 3.06
CA HIS A 249 7.44 3.77 1.94
C HIS A 249 6.78 5.16 1.97
N LEU A 250 5.51 5.22 2.38
CA LEU A 250 4.79 6.48 2.59
C LEU A 250 5.38 7.29 3.75
N SER A 251 5.77 6.65 4.86
CA SER A 251 6.39 7.35 6.00
C SER A 251 7.75 7.94 5.63
N ALA A 252 8.57 7.20 4.88
CA ALA A 252 9.86 7.69 4.39
C ALA A 252 9.72 8.88 3.43
N TRP A 253 8.75 8.82 2.50
CA TRP A 253 8.41 9.96 1.65
C TRP A 253 7.96 11.17 2.47
N ALA A 254 7.06 10.94 3.42
CA ALA A 254 6.50 11.99 4.25
C ALA A 254 7.56 12.68 5.12
N GLU A 255 8.45 11.92 5.75
CA GLU A 255 9.60 12.44 6.52
C GLU A 255 10.41 13.44 5.70
N GLU A 256 10.79 13.05 4.49
CA GLU A 256 11.65 13.87 3.64
C GLU A 256 10.94 15.16 3.22
N TRP A 257 9.64 15.08 2.89
CA TRP A 257 8.86 16.26 2.52
C TRP A 257 8.61 17.19 3.71
N ILE A 258 8.40 16.65 4.91
CA ILE A 258 8.31 17.44 6.15
C ILE A 258 9.60 18.23 6.35
N ILE A 259 10.76 17.58 6.22
CA ILE A 259 12.06 18.23 6.32
C ILE A 259 12.22 19.29 5.23
N TRP A 260 11.85 18.99 3.99
CA TRP A 260 11.96 19.92 2.88
C TRP A 260 11.01 21.13 2.98
N SER A 261 9.96 21.02 3.79
CA SER A 261 9.01 22.10 4.06
C SER A 261 9.39 22.99 5.24
N THR A 262 10.47 22.69 5.99
CA THR A 262 10.90 23.58 7.08
C THR A 262 11.47 24.90 6.55
N ALA A 263 11.60 25.91 7.41
CA ALA A 263 12.18 27.20 7.04
C ALA A 263 13.66 27.08 6.63
N GLU A 264 14.39 26.12 7.21
CA GLU A 264 15.81 25.87 6.98
C GLU A 264 16.07 25.34 5.57
N PHE A 265 15.28 24.35 5.14
CA PHE A 265 15.36 23.79 3.79
C PHE A 265 14.58 24.67 2.80
N ASN A 266 13.28 24.85 3.04
CA ASN A 266 12.36 25.63 2.21
C ASN A 266 12.43 25.21 0.72
N PHE A 267 12.44 23.90 0.47
CA PHE A 267 12.53 23.30 -0.86
C PHE A 267 11.17 23.10 -1.50
N LEU A 268 10.12 22.92 -0.70
CA LEU A 268 8.78 22.66 -1.19
C LEU A 268 7.83 23.82 -0.92
N LYS A 269 6.91 24.02 -1.87
CA LYS A 269 5.66 24.74 -1.67
C LYS A 269 4.54 23.71 -1.73
N LEU A 270 4.04 23.32 -0.56
CA LEU A 270 2.93 22.40 -0.43
C LEU A 270 1.61 23.09 -0.82
N PRO A 271 0.62 22.35 -1.34
CA PRO A 271 -0.72 22.87 -1.58
C PRO A 271 -1.39 23.25 -0.24
N GLU A 272 -1.92 24.47 -0.16
CA GLU A 272 -2.39 25.07 1.09
C GLU A 272 -3.58 24.31 1.69
N GLU A 273 -4.44 23.74 0.84
CA GLU A 273 -5.60 22.95 1.26
C GLU A 273 -5.26 21.61 1.94
N PHE A 274 -3.98 21.20 1.90
CA PHE A 274 -3.46 20.03 2.61
C PHE A 274 -2.60 20.40 3.84
N CYS A 275 -2.52 21.67 4.17
CA CYS A 275 -1.72 22.19 5.28
C CYS A 275 -2.62 22.90 6.30
N THR A 276 -2.11 23.10 7.51
CA THR A 276 -2.77 23.98 8.49
C THR A 276 -1.91 25.21 8.77
N GLY A 277 -2.56 26.31 9.15
CA GLY A 277 -1.90 27.54 9.60
C GLY A 277 -1.89 27.66 11.12
N SER A 278 -0.99 28.49 11.66
CA SER A 278 -1.04 28.91 13.06
C SER A 278 -1.94 30.13 13.23
N SER A 279 -2.80 30.11 14.26
CA SER A 279 -3.62 31.28 14.64
C SER A 279 -2.80 32.44 15.22
N ILE A 280 -1.56 32.19 15.65
CA ILE A 280 -0.66 33.19 16.25
C ILE A 280 0.45 33.64 15.28
N MET A 281 0.92 32.73 14.42
CA MET A 281 2.06 32.96 13.53
C MET A 281 1.61 32.83 12.07
N PRO A 282 1.26 33.94 11.39
CA PRO A 282 0.63 33.90 10.06
C PRO A 282 1.51 33.28 8.97
N GLN A 283 2.83 33.25 9.15
CA GLN A 283 3.78 32.63 8.23
C GLN A 283 3.99 31.11 8.45
N LYS A 284 3.50 30.55 9.58
CA LYS A 284 3.75 29.15 9.95
C LYS A 284 2.72 28.24 9.27
N ILE A 285 3.18 27.49 8.28
CA ILE A 285 2.44 26.45 7.57
C ILE A 285 2.91 25.09 8.08
N ASN A 286 1.98 24.26 8.55
CA ASN A 286 2.25 22.93 9.09
C ASN A 286 1.89 21.86 8.05
N PRO A 287 2.76 20.86 7.80
CA PRO A 287 2.51 19.77 6.87
C PRO A 287 1.70 18.62 7.52
N ASP A 288 0.56 18.92 8.16
CA ASP A 288 -0.20 17.94 8.99
C ASP A 288 -0.53 16.63 8.26
N VAL A 289 -0.89 16.70 6.97
CA VAL A 289 -1.21 15.50 6.19
C VAL A 289 0.01 14.58 6.07
N LEU A 290 1.21 15.13 5.86
CA LEU A 290 2.44 14.34 5.83
C LEU A 290 2.75 13.76 7.21
N GLU A 291 2.59 14.56 8.28
CA GLU A 291 2.80 14.10 9.65
C GLU A 291 1.85 12.96 10.02
N LEU A 292 0.58 13.05 9.62
CA LEU A 292 -0.42 12.01 9.82
C LEU A 292 -0.16 10.76 8.97
N ILE A 293 0.28 10.90 7.72
CA ILE A 293 0.69 9.76 6.89
C ILE A 293 1.86 9.03 7.56
N ARG A 294 2.88 9.75 8.02
CA ARG A 294 4.01 9.20 8.77
C ARG A 294 3.54 8.52 10.07
N GLY A 295 2.70 9.17 10.86
CA GLY A 295 2.18 8.63 12.13
C GLY A 295 1.29 7.39 11.96
N LYS A 296 0.47 7.36 10.90
CA LYS A 296 -0.40 6.23 10.57
C LYS A 296 0.38 4.97 10.18
N SER A 297 1.66 5.07 9.81
CA SER A 297 2.50 3.87 9.60
C SER A 297 2.59 2.99 10.85
N ALA A 298 2.72 3.60 12.04
CA ALA A 298 2.77 2.87 13.31
C ALA A 298 1.50 2.04 13.56
N ARG A 299 0.33 2.54 13.13
CA ARG A 299 -0.95 1.83 13.23
C ARG A 299 -0.95 0.56 12.39
N VAL A 300 -0.50 0.64 11.13
CA VAL A 300 -0.43 -0.50 10.21
C VAL A 300 0.60 -1.53 10.67
N ILE A 301 1.77 -1.09 11.13
CA ILE A 301 2.81 -1.96 11.70
C ILE A 301 2.29 -2.68 12.94
N GLY A 302 1.62 -1.96 13.85
CA GLY A 302 1.01 -2.54 15.05
C GLY A 302 -0.04 -3.60 14.72
N ASN A 303 -0.89 -3.35 13.72
CA ASN A 303 -1.89 -4.31 13.28
C ASN A 303 -1.26 -5.61 12.74
N LEU A 304 -0.17 -5.54 11.98
CA LEU A 304 0.57 -6.73 11.55
C LEU A 304 1.09 -7.52 12.76
N GLN A 305 1.69 -6.84 13.75
CA GLN A 305 2.18 -7.49 14.96
C GLN A 305 1.05 -8.19 15.72
N THR A 306 -0.10 -7.52 15.87
CA THR A 306 -1.30 -8.11 16.48
C THR A 306 -1.71 -9.40 15.76
N LEU A 307 -1.81 -9.36 14.44
CA LEU A 307 -2.23 -10.53 13.65
C LEU A 307 -1.22 -11.69 13.74
N LEU A 308 0.09 -11.40 13.68
CA LEU A 308 1.13 -12.42 13.83
C LEU A 308 1.06 -13.11 15.20
N VAL A 309 0.85 -12.33 16.26
CA VAL A 309 0.74 -12.88 17.62
C VAL A 309 -0.59 -13.62 17.82
N LEU A 310 -1.69 -13.13 17.24
CA LEU A 310 -3.00 -13.78 17.28
C LEU A 310 -2.94 -15.21 16.72
N MET A 311 -2.27 -15.39 15.57
CA MET A 311 -2.19 -16.70 14.91
C MET A 311 -1.17 -17.64 15.55
N LYS A 312 -0.25 -17.13 16.39
CA LYS A 312 0.88 -17.90 16.91
C LYS A 312 0.42 -19.02 17.85
N GLY A 313 0.57 -20.26 17.38
CA GLY A 313 0.40 -21.46 18.19
C GLY A 313 -1.06 -21.88 18.41
N LEU A 314 -2.00 -21.36 17.61
CA LEU A 314 -3.37 -21.88 17.59
C LEU A 314 -3.36 -23.35 17.10
N PRO A 315 -4.07 -24.27 17.77
CA PRO A 315 -4.21 -25.64 17.30
C PRO A 315 -5.13 -25.68 16.07
N LEU A 316 -4.99 -26.70 15.22
CA LEU A 316 -5.96 -26.91 14.14
C LEU A 316 -7.35 -27.30 14.71
N ALA A 317 -8.46 -26.93 14.09
CA ALA A 317 -8.59 -26.13 12.87
C ALA A 317 -9.10 -24.70 13.17
N TYR A 318 -10.41 -24.46 13.06
CA TYR A 318 -11.02 -23.18 13.44
C TYR A 318 -11.02 -23.01 14.96
N ASN A 319 -10.59 -21.84 15.41
CA ASN A 319 -10.72 -21.39 16.80
C ASN A 319 -11.33 -20.00 16.80
N ARG A 320 -12.11 -19.67 17.84
CA ARG A 320 -12.85 -18.41 17.92
C ARG A 320 -11.93 -17.18 17.96
N ASP A 321 -10.69 -17.36 18.39
CA ASP A 321 -9.60 -16.37 18.30
C ASP A 321 -9.51 -15.74 16.91
N MET A 322 -9.75 -16.52 15.84
CA MET A 322 -9.68 -16.07 14.45
C MET A 322 -10.79 -15.08 14.06
N GLN A 323 -11.69 -14.69 14.97
CA GLN A 323 -12.62 -13.57 14.78
C GLN A 323 -11.91 -12.21 14.87
N GLU A 324 -10.81 -12.13 15.64
CA GLU A 324 -10.00 -10.91 15.84
C GLU A 324 -9.13 -10.55 14.62
N ASP A 325 -9.21 -11.31 13.53
CA ASP A 325 -8.46 -11.05 12.30
C ASP A 325 -8.98 -9.81 11.54
N LYS A 326 -10.29 -9.58 11.55
CA LYS A 326 -10.96 -8.56 10.72
C LYS A 326 -10.67 -7.14 11.18
N PRO A 327 -10.81 -6.79 12.48
CA PRO A 327 -10.62 -5.41 12.91
C PRO A 327 -9.25 -4.85 12.52
N ALA A 328 -8.17 -5.60 12.77
CA ALA A 328 -6.81 -5.18 12.45
C ALA A 328 -6.55 -5.09 10.94
N LEU A 329 -7.09 -6.03 10.15
CA LEU A 329 -6.95 -6.00 8.70
C LEU A 329 -7.75 -4.87 8.05
N PHE A 330 -9.03 -4.72 8.41
CA PHE A 330 -9.92 -3.68 7.88
C PHE A 330 -9.36 -2.29 8.18
N ASP A 331 -8.86 -2.11 9.40
CA ASP A 331 -8.23 -0.87 9.80
C ASP A 331 -6.97 -0.54 9.00
N SER A 332 -6.14 -1.54 8.73
CA SER A 332 -4.93 -1.39 7.91
C SER A 332 -5.26 -1.01 6.46
N VAL A 333 -6.24 -1.69 5.85
CA VAL A 333 -6.68 -1.40 4.48
C VAL A 333 -7.23 0.02 4.36
N ARG A 334 -8.14 0.42 5.27
CA ARG A 334 -8.69 1.79 5.29
C ARG A 334 -7.59 2.82 5.45
N THR A 335 -6.70 2.61 6.41
CA THR A 335 -5.60 3.54 6.70
C THR A 335 -4.69 3.74 5.48
N VAL A 336 -4.23 2.65 4.85
CA VAL A 336 -3.36 2.72 3.67
C VAL A 336 -4.07 3.34 2.47
N LYS A 337 -5.34 2.99 2.23
CA LYS A 337 -6.15 3.58 1.16
C LYS A 337 -6.23 5.11 1.30
N ASP A 338 -6.57 5.60 2.49
CA ASP A 338 -6.73 7.03 2.75
C ASP A 338 -5.39 7.76 2.57
N CYS A 339 -4.29 7.19 3.08
CA CYS A 339 -2.95 7.74 2.92
C CYS A 339 -2.52 7.80 1.45
N LEU A 340 -2.73 6.74 0.66
CA LEU A 340 -2.38 6.74 -0.77
C LEU A 340 -3.20 7.76 -1.58
N SER A 341 -4.49 7.87 -1.28
CA SER A 341 -5.39 8.80 -1.97
C SER A 341 -4.97 10.26 -1.75
N LEU A 342 -4.63 10.62 -0.51
CA LEU A 342 -4.11 11.95 -0.17
C LEU A 342 -2.70 12.18 -0.74
N ALA A 343 -1.83 11.16 -0.69
CA ALA A 343 -0.48 11.24 -1.23
C ALA A 343 -0.49 11.58 -2.73
N ALA A 344 -1.32 10.91 -3.54
CA ALA A 344 -1.39 11.17 -4.98
C ALA A 344 -1.69 12.65 -5.29
N LEU A 345 -2.71 13.21 -4.63
CA LEU A 345 -3.11 14.61 -4.81
C LEU A 345 -2.03 15.60 -4.34
N MET A 346 -1.44 15.33 -3.18
CA MET A 346 -0.38 16.19 -2.62
C MET A 346 0.88 16.18 -3.51
N ILE A 347 1.26 15.00 -4.02
CA ILE A 347 2.44 14.85 -4.87
C ILE A 347 2.27 15.65 -6.17
N GLU A 348 1.10 15.54 -6.80
CA GLU A 348 0.83 16.19 -8.09
C GLU A 348 0.90 17.72 -8.02
N GLN A 349 0.42 18.28 -6.91
CA GLN A 349 0.21 19.72 -6.70
C GLN A 349 1.39 20.43 -6.03
N THR A 350 2.23 19.72 -5.27
CA THR A 350 3.39 20.33 -4.60
C THR A 350 4.41 20.86 -5.61
N GLU A 351 4.98 22.03 -5.37
CA GLU A 351 5.99 22.66 -6.25
C GLU A 351 7.37 22.69 -5.60
N LEU A 352 8.43 22.52 -6.40
CA LEU A 352 9.79 22.83 -5.97
C LEU A 352 10.01 24.35 -5.97
N ARG A 353 10.52 24.89 -4.86
CA ARG A 353 10.97 26.28 -4.77
C ARG A 353 12.35 26.43 -5.42
N ARG A 354 12.37 26.41 -6.75
CA ARG A 354 13.59 26.36 -7.57
C ARG A 354 14.65 27.39 -7.16
N GLU A 355 14.24 28.65 -6.96
CA GLU A 355 15.15 29.72 -6.52
C GLU A 355 15.79 29.45 -5.14
N GLN A 356 15.03 28.88 -4.21
CA GLN A 356 15.52 28.60 -2.85
C GLN A 356 16.50 27.44 -2.84
N ILE A 357 16.24 26.43 -3.67
CA ILE A 357 17.14 25.28 -3.84
C ILE A 357 18.43 25.75 -4.52
N GLN A 358 18.33 26.53 -5.61
CA GLN A 358 19.50 26.98 -6.37
C GLN A 358 20.47 27.82 -5.54
N LYS A 359 19.97 28.71 -4.67
CA LYS A 359 20.80 29.48 -3.72
C LYS A 359 21.65 28.61 -2.78
N ARG A 360 21.28 27.34 -2.61
CA ARG A 360 21.91 26.39 -1.68
C ARG A 360 22.68 25.28 -2.38
N LEU A 361 22.46 25.05 -3.68
CA LEU A 361 23.11 23.96 -4.44
C LEU A 361 24.63 24.07 -4.47
N ASP A 362 25.16 25.27 -4.64
CA ASP A 362 26.60 25.51 -4.76
C ASP A 362 27.32 25.46 -3.41
N THR A 363 26.58 25.35 -2.31
CA THR A 363 27.15 25.24 -0.96
C THR A 363 27.33 23.77 -0.58
N GLY A 364 28.58 23.35 -0.39
CA GLY A 364 28.94 21.98 0.01
C GLY A 364 29.85 21.20 -0.94
N TYR A 365 30.42 21.85 -1.97
CA TYR A 365 31.42 21.23 -2.87
C TYR A 365 30.94 19.94 -3.54
N LEU A 366 29.68 19.93 -4.01
CA LEU A 366 29.01 18.74 -4.55
C LEU A 366 29.64 18.19 -5.85
N ASP A 367 30.52 18.97 -6.47
CA ASP A 367 31.32 18.67 -7.65
C ASP A 367 32.70 18.07 -7.32
N ALA A 368 33.09 17.99 -6.04
CA ALA A 368 34.38 17.44 -5.61
C ALA A 368 34.56 15.98 -6.07
N THR A 369 33.50 15.17 -6.01
CA THR A 369 33.57 13.77 -6.48
C THR A 369 33.79 13.71 -7.99
N SER A 370 33.16 14.60 -8.76
CA SER A 370 33.36 14.69 -10.21
C SER A 370 34.79 15.09 -10.57
N LEU A 371 35.38 16.03 -9.83
CA LEU A 371 36.80 16.37 -9.96
C LEU A 371 37.71 15.18 -9.63
N MET A 372 37.40 14.43 -8.57
CA MET A 372 38.16 13.23 -8.20
C MET A 372 38.11 12.19 -9.31
N GLU A 373 36.93 11.90 -9.87
CA GLU A 373 36.77 10.97 -10.98
C GLU A 373 37.45 11.45 -12.26
N PHE A 374 37.47 12.77 -12.51
CA PHE A 374 38.24 13.35 -13.61
C PHE A 374 39.74 13.06 -13.50
N LEU A 375 40.34 13.25 -12.31
CA LEU A 375 41.74 12.88 -12.07
C LEU A 375 41.97 11.37 -12.26
N ILE A 376 41.03 10.54 -11.78
CA ILE A 376 41.10 9.07 -11.95
C ILE A 376 41.10 8.67 -13.42
N ARG A 377 40.23 9.29 -14.25
CA ARG A 377 40.19 9.03 -15.70
C ARG A 377 41.50 9.43 -16.41
N ARG A 378 42.29 10.33 -15.82
CA ARG A 378 43.62 10.72 -16.32
C ARG A 378 44.76 9.84 -15.79
N GLY A 379 44.44 8.80 -15.01
CA GLY A 379 45.40 7.81 -14.51
C GLY A 379 45.79 7.99 -13.05
N THR A 380 45.28 9.00 -12.36
CA THR A 380 45.59 9.22 -10.93
C THR A 380 44.89 8.17 -10.06
N PRO A 381 45.60 7.39 -9.24
CA PRO A 381 44.97 6.44 -8.32
C PRO A 381 43.98 7.13 -7.37
N GLN A 382 42.83 6.50 -7.11
CA GLN A 382 41.72 7.08 -6.33
C GLN A 382 42.16 7.70 -4.99
N ARG A 383 43.04 7.05 -4.22
CA ARG A 383 43.51 7.59 -2.93
C ARG A 383 44.31 8.89 -3.10
N GLN A 384 45.10 9.00 -4.16
CA GLN A 384 45.85 10.21 -4.50
C GLN A 384 44.90 11.31 -4.98
N ALA A 385 43.95 10.97 -5.86
CA ALA A 385 42.92 11.90 -6.31
C ALA A 385 42.08 12.44 -5.14
N HIS A 386 41.68 11.58 -4.20
CA HIS A 386 40.94 11.97 -3.00
C HIS A 386 41.75 12.96 -2.13
N HIS A 387 43.04 12.70 -1.90
CA HIS A 387 43.89 13.61 -1.13
C HIS A 387 44.08 14.95 -1.84
N ALA A 388 44.29 14.93 -3.16
CA ALA A 388 44.40 16.12 -3.99
C ALA A 388 43.13 16.99 -3.93
N VAL A 389 41.97 16.38 -4.20
CA VAL A 389 40.67 17.06 -4.13
C VAL A 389 40.37 17.53 -2.71
N GLY A 390 40.65 16.74 -1.68
CA GLY A 390 40.46 17.16 -0.29
C GLY A 390 41.27 18.42 0.07
N SER A 391 42.48 18.56 -0.49
CA SER A 391 43.31 19.76 -0.31
C SER A 391 42.72 20.98 -1.03
N LEU A 392 42.16 20.79 -2.23
CA LEU A 392 41.48 21.86 -2.99
C LEU A 392 40.18 22.29 -2.32
N VAL A 393 39.37 21.34 -1.84
CA VAL A 393 38.15 21.61 -1.07
C VAL A 393 38.49 22.39 0.19
N ARG A 394 39.53 21.99 0.93
CA ARG A 394 39.99 22.74 2.11
C ARG A 394 40.37 24.18 1.75
N ARG A 395 41.12 24.38 0.65
CA ARG A 395 41.48 25.72 0.19
C ARG A 395 40.26 26.56 -0.17
N ALA A 396 39.29 25.99 -0.89
CA ALA A 396 38.05 26.67 -1.23
C ALA A 396 37.22 27.02 0.02
N MET A 397 37.23 26.17 1.05
CA MET A 397 36.62 26.45 2.36
C MET A 397 37.30 27.62 3.06
N ASP A 398 38.63 27.63 3.11
CA ASP A 398 39.41 28.68 3.75
C ASP A 398 39.19 30.04 3.07
N GLN A 399 38.97 30.05 1.75
CA GLN A 399 38.69 31.23 0.95
C GLN A 399 37.19 31.60 0.87
N GLN A 400 36.31 30.74 1.36
CA GLN A 400 34.85 30.87 1.25
C GLN A 400 34.36 31.05 -0.21
N VAL A 401 34.98 30.32 -1.15
CA VAL A 401 34.61 30.29 -2.56
C VAL A 401 34.15 28.90 -2.98
N ARG A 402 33.52 28.78 -4.16
CA ARG A 402 33.14 27.47 -4.73
C ARG A 402 34.38 26.78 -5.29
N LEU A 403 34.30 25.46 -5.49
CA LEU A 403 35.42 24.72 -6.08
C LEU A 403 35.74 25.24 -7.50
N GLU A 404 34.70 25.58 -8.27
CA GLU A 404 34.83 26.17 -9.61
C GLU A 404 35.40 27.60 -9.63
N ASP A 405 35.44 28.29 -8.49
CA ASP A 405 35.97 29.66 -8.40
C ASP A 405 37.48 29.68 -8.11
N LEU A 406 38.11 28.53 -7.78
CA LEU A 406 39.56 28.43 -7.63
C LEU A 406 40.25 28.71 -8.97
N THR A 407 41.42 29.35 -8.91
CA THR A 407 42.23 29.67 -10.08
C THR A 407 42.96 28.44 -10.63
N LEU A 408 43.32 28.48 -11.92
CA LEU A 408 44.08 27.38 -12.54
C LEU A 408 45.43 27.13 -11.84
N GLU A 409 46.09 28.17 -11.36
CA GLU A 409 47.35 28.04 -10.62
C GLU A 409 47.15 27.31 -9.28
N GLU A 410 46.00 27.46 -8.65
CA GLU A 410 45.66 26.71 -7.45
C GLU A 410 45.43 25.23 -7.74
N PHE A 411 44.77 24.89 -8.86
CA PHE A 411 44.68 23.52 -9.33
C PHE A 411 46.05 22.93 -9.64
N LYS A 412 46.89 23.65 -10.38
CA LYS A 412 48.26 23.24 -10.73
C LYS A 412 49.17 23.05 -9.52
N SER A 413 48.91 23.74 -8.41
CA SER A 413 49.67 23.56 -7.17
C SER A 413 49.49 22.17 -6.55
N VAL A 414 48.43 21.45 -6.92
CA VAL A 414 48.14 20.09 -6.43
C VAL A 414 48.49 19.03 -7.49
N ASP A 415 48.28 19.33 -8.76
CA ASP A 415 48.72 18.50 -9.89
C ASP A 415 49.11 19.39 -11.07
N ALA A 416 50.41 19.47 -11.36
CA ALA A 416 50.97 20.33 -12.39
C ALA A 416 50.48 20.00 -13.82
N SER A 417 49.88 18.83 -14.03
CA SER A 417 49.30 18.43 -15.31
C SER A 417 47.90 19.01 -15.56
N LEU A 418 47.28 19.65 -14.55
CA LEU A 418 45.96 20.26 -14.70
C LEU A 418 46.00 21.51 -15.59
N ASP A 419 44.97 21.65 -16.41
CA ASP A 419 44.76 22.75 -17.33
C ASP A 419 43.30 23.24 -17.23
N TYR A 420 42.90 24.16 -18.11
CA TYR A 420 41.54 24.71 -18.13
C TYR A 420 40.42 23.67 -18.31
N THR A 421 40.74 22.42 -18.70
CA THR A 421 39.71 21.36 -18.81
C THR A 421 39.14 20.95 -17.46
N VAL A 422 39.79 21.29 -16.34
CA VAL A 422 39.26 21.05 -14.99
C VAL A 422 37.89 21.70 -14.78
N TYR A 423 37.66 22.88 -15.37
CA TYR A 423 36.38 23.59 -15.25
C TYR A 423 35.23 22.91 -16.00
N ASN A 424 35.51 21.96 -16.90
CA ASN A 424 34.48 21.19 -17.61
C ASN A 424 33.79 20.14 -16.72
N VAL A 425 34.34 19.84 -15.54
CA VAL A 425 33.77 18.85 -14.60
C VAL A 425 33.35 19.47 -13.27
N LEU A 426 33.65 20.75 -13.07
CA LEU A 426 33.28 21.54 -11.89
C LEU A 426 31.95 22.24 -12.10
N GLY A 427 31.25 22.50 -11.01
CA GLY A 427 29.90 23.01 -11.02
C GLY A 427 28.83 21.91 -11.09
N VAL A 428 27.70 22.19 -10.46
CA VAL A 428 26.60 21.25 -10.24
C VAL A 428 26.06 20.66 -11.55
N LYS A 429 25.97 21.47 -12.61
CA LYS A 429 25.51 21.04 -13.94
C LYS A 429 26.47 20.04 -14.57
N ASN A 430 27.76 20.36 -14.61
CA ASN A 430 28.78 19.50 -15.19
C ASN A 430 28.92 18.19 -14.40
N ALA A 431 28.78 18.24 -13.08
CA ALA A 431 28.75 17.04 -12.24
C ALA A 431 27.61 16.08 -12.62
N VAL A 432 26.40 16.59 -12.84
CA VAL A 432 25.26 15.78 -13.29
C VAL A 432 25.50 15.22 -14.70
N GLU A 433 26.08 15.99 -15.61
CA GLU A 433 26.41 15.55 -16.97
C GLU A 433 27.53 14.50 -17.02
N ALA A 434 28.40 14.44 -16.02
CA ALA A 434 29.55 13.54 -15.98
C ALA A 434 29.20 12.07 -15.65
N PHE A 435 28.02 11.81 -15.07
CA PHE A 435 27.57 10.47 -14.74
C PHE A 435 27.21 9.67 -16.01
N VAL A 436 27.50 8.36 -16.01
CA VAL A 436 27.30 7.50 -17.20
C VAL A 436 26.75 6.12 -16.89
N SER A 437 26.70 5.70 -15.63
CA SER A 437 26.25 4.35 -15.29
C SER A 437 24.75 4.17 -15.53
N TYR A 438 24.34 2.95 -15.85
CA TYR A 438 22.93 2.58 -15.94
C TYR A 438 22.19 3.01 -14.66
N GLY A 439 21.11 3.77 -14.82
CA GLY A 439 20.30 4.21 -13.69
C GLY A 439 20.95 5.33 -12.86
N SER A 440 21.95 6.02 -13.40
CA SER A 440 22.47 7.24 -12.80
C SER A 440 21.55 8.45 -13.03
N THR A 441 21.91 9.58 -12.43
CA THR A 441 21.21 10.84 -12.61
C THR A 441 21.55 11.58 -13.92
N ALA A 442 22.38 11.01 -14.79
CA ALA A 442 22.72 11.63 -16.07
C ALA A 442 21.44 11.94 -16.88
N PRO A 443 21.34 13.09 -17.58
CA PRO A 443 20.12 13.46 -18.28
C PRO A 443 19.59 12.39 -19.24
N ALA A 444 20.48 11.76 -20.02
CA ALA A 444 20.11 10.67 -20.92
C ALA A 444 19.57 9.44 -20.18
N GLU A 445 20.17 9.09 -19.04
CA GLU A 445 19.75 7.96 -18.21
C GLU A 445 18.39 8.21 -17.58
N VAL A 446 18.18 9.39 -17.00
CA VAL A 446 16.90 9.80 -16.42
C VAL A 446 15.80 9.85 -17.48
N GLN A 447 16.07 10.41 -18.66
CA GLN A 447 15.11 10.40 -19.77
C GLN A 447 14.71 8.97 -20.18
N ARG A 448 15.68 8.05 -20.23
CA ARG A 448 15.41 6.64 -20.52
C ARG A 448 14.52 5.99 -19.46
N GLN A 449 14.76 6.25 -18.18
CA GLN A 449 13.92 5.76 -17.08
C GLN A 449 12.51 6.37 -17.11
N VAL A 450 12.39 7.68 -17.34
CA VAL A 450 11.08 8.35 -17.50
C VAL A 450 10.29 7.75 -18.66
N LYS A 451 10.94 7.48 -19.80
CA LYS A 451 10.31 6.82 -20.96
C LYS A 451 9.80 5.43 -20.59
N PHE A 452 10.64 4.61 -19.95
CA PHE A 452 10.25 3.28 -19.48
C PHE A 452 9.01 3.34 -18.57
N TRP A 453 8.99 4.26 -17.61
CA TRP A 453 7.86 4.41 -16.69
C TRP A 453 6.59 4.96 -17.36
N LYS A 454 6.72 5.85 -18.35
CA LYS A 454 5.59 6.30 -19.18
C LYS A 454 4.95 5.12 -19.94
N GLU A 455 5.77 4.31 -20.60
CA GLU A 455 5.28 3.13 -21.33
C GLU A 455 4.63 2.13 -20.37
N ARG A 456 5.30 1.79 -19.27
CA ARG A 456 4.80 0.85 -18.26
C ARG A 456 3.46 1.29 -17.66
N LEU A 457 3.34 2.53 -17.19
CA LEU A 457 2.11 3.03 -16.57
C LEU A 457 1.00 3.32 -17.60
N SER A 458 1.30 3.47 -18.88
CA SER A 458 0.28 3.51 -19.94
C SER A 458 -0.29 2.12 -20.23
N SER A 459 0.55 1.08 -20.24
CA SER A 459 0.13 -0.31 -20.50
C SER A 459 -0.67 -0.94 -19.35
N SER A 460 -0.54 -0.43 -18.13
CA SER A 460 -1.31 -0.91 -16.96
C SER A 460 -2.72 -0.32 -16.85
N GLN A 461 -3.21 0.40 -17.88
CA GLN A 461 -4.61 0.85 -17.95
C GLN A 461 -5.55 -0.18 -18.60
N SER A 462 -4.99 -1.15 -19.32
CA SER A 462 -5.67 -2.35 -19.85
C SER A 462 -5.40 -3.54 -18.95
#